data_AF-A0A378C228-F1
#
_entry.id   AF-A0A378C228-F1
#
_cell.length_a   1.000
_cell.length_b   1.000
_cell.length_c   1.000
_cell.angle_alpha   90.00
_cell.angle_beta   90.00
_cell.angle_gamma   90.00
#
_symmetry.space_group_name_H-M   'P 1'
#
loop_
_entity.id
_entity.type
_entity.pdbx_description
1 polymer ?
#
loop_
_entity_poly.entity_id
_entity_poly.type
_entity_poly.pdbx_seq_one_letter_code
_entity_poly.pdbx_strand_id
1 'polypeptide(L)'
;MLNVPIAQLYKERDSRGQFRGGPAWYMARGLGMRWMGVLFSLLLLLAYGFIFNTVQANSVAHALRYAFDLPAAVSGGVLAVVVLLAILRGLRGVARLMQWIVPFMALLWIATSLLIGLWHITALPTIFATIFRCAFGWQEAAAGAVGYTISQALTSGFQRGMFSNEAGMGSSPNAAAAAASWPPHPAAQGIVQMIGVFIDTIVICTASAIIVMLAPRPDNEYTLNGIQDLQHAMSVLVGGWGAGFIALIVLLFAFSSIVANYVYAENNLVFLRLDKPRYIWGLRILTRPDGAVGDHG
;
A
#
# COMPACT_ATOMS: atom_id res chain seq x y z
N MET A 1 11.08 2.96 -11.30
CA MET A 1 12.47 3.50 -11.32
C MET A 1 12.58 4.79 -12.14
N LEU A 2 12.27 4.81 -13.44
CA LEU A 2 12.46 6.00 -14.28
C LEU A 2 11.50 7.17 -13.98
N ASN A 3 10.27 6.86 -13.54
CA ASN A 3 9.21 7.86 -13.39
C ASN A 3 9.50 8.91 -12.31
N VAL A 4 10.30 8.58 -11.28
CA VAL A 4 10.59 9.49 -10.16
C VAL A 4 11.60 10.58 -10.53
N PRO A 5 12.76 10.27 -11.15
CA PRO A 5 13.65 11.30 -11.69
C PRO A 5 12.93 12.23 -12.68
N ILE A 6 12.07 11.70 -13.55
CA ILE A 6 11.32 12.50 -14.52
C ILE A 6 10.30 13.41 -13.79
N ALA A 7 9.59 12.89 -12.78
CA ALA A 7 8.67 13.70 -11.99
C ALA A 7 9.38 14.83 -11.22
N GLN A 8 10.62 14.60 -10.76
CA GLN A 8 11.46 15.62 -10.14
C GLN A 8 11.93 16.69 -11.13
N LEU A 9 12.18 16.32 -12.39
CA LEU A 9 12.59 17.25 -13.46
C LEU A 9 11.45 18.18 -13.89
N TYR A 10 10.23 17.65 -14.01
CA TYR A 10 9.05 18.39 -14.47
C TYR A 10 8.19 18.97 -13.33
N LYS A 11 8.69 19.00 -12.10
CA LYS A 11 7.97 19.57 -10.95
C LYS A 11 7.88 21.10 -11.07
N GLU A 12 6.79 21.65 -10.54
CA GLU A 12 6.56 23.08 -10.48
C GLU A 12 6.17 23.51 -9.09
N ARG A 13 6.35 24.80 -8.82
CA ARG A 13 5.87 25.42 -7.61
C ARG A 13 4.46 25.94 -7.85
N ASP A 14 3.50 25.39 -7.11
CA ASP A 14 2.12 25.87 -7.06
C ASP A 14 2.05 27.28 -6.43
N SER A 15 0.96 28.00 -6.68
CA SER A 15 0.57 29.28 -6.09
C SER A 15 0.72 29.36 -4.56
N ARG A 16 0.61 28.22 -3.86
CA ARG A 16 0.80 28.08 -2.40
C ARG A 16 2.24 27.78 -1.99
N GLY A 17 3.19 27.89 -2.92
CA GLY A 17 4.62 27.66 -2.69
C GLY A 17 5.03 26.19 -2.52
N GLN A 18 4.13 25.23 -2.79
CA GLN A 18 4.38 23.79 -2.69
C GLN A 18 4.91 23.24 -4.02
N PHE A 19 5.81 22.24 -3.98
CA PHE A 19 6.19 21.52 -5.19
C PHE A 19 5.10 20.51 -5.57
N ARG A 20 4.70 20.52 -6.85
CA ARG A 20 3.76 19.58 -7.46
C ARG A 20 4.35 19.04 -8.75
N GLY A 21 4.18 17.76 -9.00
CA GLY A 21 4.66 17.07 -10.19
C GLY A 21 4.18 15.64 -10.22
N GLY A 22 4.69 14.82 -11.12
CA GLY A 22 4.22 13.45 -11.33
C GLY A 22 3.85 13.20 -12.79
N PRO A 23 3.19 12.07 -13.09
CA PRO A 23 2.97 11.66 -14.48
C PRO A 23 2.15 12.61 -15.32
N ALA A 24 1.12 13.21 -14.74
CA ALA A 24 0.30 14.16 -15.46
C ALA A 24 1.14 15.37 -15.98
N TRP A 25 2.13 15.82 -15.21
CA TRP A 25 3.00 16.94 -15.58
C TRP A 25 4.01 16.57 -16.64
N TYR A 26 4.72 15.44 -16.50
CA TYR A 26 5.69 15.06 -17.51
C TYR A 26 5.02 14.59 -18.81
N MET A 27 3.80 14.05 -18.78
CA MET A 27 3.04 13.77 -20.00
C MET A 27 2.60 15.06 -20.70
N ALA A 28 2.13 16.04 -19.93
CA ALA A 28 1.71 17.32 -20.49
C ALA A 28 2.86 18.17 -21.03
N ARG A 29 4.06 18.10 -20.41
CA ARG A 29 5.19 18.98 -20.74
C ARG A 29 6.36 18.29 -21.41
N GLY A 30 6.71 17.09 -20.96
CA GLY A 30 7.80 16.31 -21.57
C GLY A 30 7.39 15.71 -22.91
N LEU A 31 6.15 15.22 -23.02
CA LEU A 31 5.61 14.68 -24.28
C LEU A 31 4.77 15.70 -25.06
N GLY A 32 4.39 16.82 -24.45
CA GLY A 32 3.45 17.78 -25.06
C GLY A 32 1.99 17.28 -25.15
N MET A 33 1.69 16.09 -24.62
CA MET A 33 0.41 15.41 -24.77
C MET A 33 -0.49 15.64 -23.55
N ARG A 34 -1.07 16.84 -23.45
CA ARG A 34 -1.92 17.23 -22.30
C ARG A 34 -3.10 16.28 -22.08
N TRP A 35 -3.66 15.70 -23.14
CA TRP A 35 -4.79 14.78 -23.05
C TRP A 35 -4.46 13.51 -22.25
N MET A 36 -3.24 12.98 -22.39
CA MET A 36 -2.78 11.82 -21.60
C MET A 36 -2.66 12.16 -20.13
N GLY A 37 -2.16 13.36 -19.81
CA GLY A 37 -2.08 13.85 -18.43
C GLY A 37 -3.46 13.98 -17.80
N VAL A 38 -4.46 14.50 -18.54
CA VAL A 38 -5.85 14.61 -18.07
C VAL A 38 -6.46 13.22 -17.83
N LEU A 39 -6.32 12.31 -18.79
CA LEU A 39 -6.81 10.93 -18.67
C LEU A 39 -6.18 10.23 -17.47
N PHE A 40 -4.86 10.33 -17.32
CA PHE A 40 -4.13 9.76 -16.18
C PHE A 40 -4.62 10.33 -14.85
N SER A 41 -4.80 11.65 -14.74
CA SER A 41 -5.31 12.28 -13.52
C SER A 41 -6.73 11.81 -13.17
N LEU A 42 -7.62 11.61 -14.15
CA LEU A 42 -8.96 11.08 -13.91
C LEU A 42 -8.93 9.63 -13.43
N LEU A 43 -8.13 8.78 -14.07
CA LEU A 43 -7.97 7.38 -13.66
C LEU A 43 -7.36 7.26 -12.28
N LEU A 44 -6.35 8.08 -11.97
CA LEU A 44 -5.72 8.11 -10.65
C LEU A 44 -6.71 8.59 -9.58
N LEU A 45 -7.52 9.62 -9.86
CA LEU A 45 -8.57 10.08 -8.95
C LEU A 45 -9.60 8.98 -8.66
N LEU A 46 -10.01 8.22 -9.68
CA LEU A 46 -10.94 7.11 -9.48
C LEU A 46 -10.29 5.97 -8.67
N ALA A 47 -9.10 5.54 -9.06
CA ALA A 47 -8.41 4.43 -8.42
C ALA A 47 -8.00 4.79 -6.98
N TYR A 48 -7.17 5.82 -6.80
CA TYR A 48 -6.60 6.18 -5.51
C TYR A 48 -7.53 7.05 -4.66
N GLY A 49 -8.37 7.89 -5.28
CA GLY A 49 -9.33 8.70 -4.53
C GLY A 49 -10.49 7.87 -3.96
N PHE A 50 -10.84 6.75 -4.59
CA PHE A 50 -11.98 5.93 -4.18
C PHE A 50 -11.63 4.45 -3.98
N ILE A 51 -11.28 3.71 -5.04
CA ILE A 51 -11.18 2.23 -5.02
C ILE A 51 -10.15 1.71 -4.00
N PHE A 52 -8.94 2.28 -3.96
CA PHE A 52 -7.92 1.82 -3.01
C PHE A 52 -8.29 2.12 -1.56
N ASN A 53 -9.02 3.20 -1.31
CA ASN A 53 -9.41 3.58 0.05
C ASN A 53 -10.47 2.62 0.61
N THR A 54 -11.37 2.10 -0.23
CA THR A 54 -12.35 1.10 0.20
C THR A 54 -11.70 -0.24 0.50
N VAL A 55 -10.72 -0.67 -0.30
CA VAL A 55 -9.94 -1.90 -0.04
C VAL A 55 -9.23 -1.82 1.31
N GLN A 56 -8.54 -0.70 1.59
CA GLN A 56 -7.83 -0.49 2.85
C GLN A 56 -8.77 -0.45 4.06
N ALA A 57 -9.94 0.17 3.91
CA ALA A 57 -10.94 0.21 4.96
C ALA A 57 -11.51 -1.17 5.28
N ASN A 58 -11.77 -1.97 4.26
CA ASN A 58 -12.28 -3.32 4.43
C ASN A 58 -11.25 -4.21 5.14
N SER A 59 -9.98 -4.08 4.74
CA SER A 59 -8.85 -4.73 5.42
C SER A 59 -8.79 -4.43 6.92
N VAL A 60 -8.97 -3.16 7.30
CA VAL A 60 -9.01 -2.75 8.73
C VAL A 60 -10.24 -3.30 9.44
N ALA A 61 -11.41 -3.26 8.79
CA ALA A 61 -12.65 -3.76 9.37
C ALA A 61 -12.57 -5.27 9.67
N HIS A 62 -12.05 -6.08 8.73
CA HIS A 62 -11.82 -7.50 8.95
C HIS A 62 -10.79 -7.75 10.07
N ALA A 63 -9.71 -6.97 10.11
CA ALA A 63 -8.67 -7.13 11.13
C ALA A 63 -9.19 -6.85 12.55
N LEU A 64 -9.94 -5.76 12.71
CA LEU A 64 -10.51 -5.35 14.00
C LEU A 64 -11.65 -6.27 14.43
N ARG A 65 -12.46 -6.76 13.49
CA ARG A 65 -13.48 -7.77 13.78
C ARG A 65 -12.86 -9.08 14.27
N TYR A 66 -11.80 -9.56 13.62
CA TYR A 66 -11.12 -10.78 14.06
C TYR A 66 -10.45 -10.64 15.44
N ALA A 67 -9.81 -9.50 15.70
CA ALA A 67 -9.03 -9.31 16.94
C ALA A 67 -9.87 -8.91 18.16
N PHE A 68 -10.94 -8.13 17.96
CA PHE A 68 -11.70 -7.49 19.04
C PHE A 68 -13.22 -7.65 18.91
N ASP A 69 -13.70 -8.43 17.93
CA ASP A 69 -15.12 -8.61 17.61
C ASP A 69 -15.88 -7.28 17.38
N LEU A 70 -15.17 -6.27 16.87
CA LEU A 70 -15.74 -4.95 16.60
C LEU A 70 -16.59 -4.96 15.31
N PRO A 71 -17.77 -4.32 15.30
CA PRO A 71 -18.57 -4.17 14.10
C PRO A 71 -17.85 -3.35 13.02
N ALA A 72 -17.95 -3.78 11.77
CA ALA A 72 -17.30 -3.14 10.62
C ALA A 72 -17.63 -1.63 10.50
N ALA A 73 -18.89 -1.27 10.77
CA ALA A 73 -19.36 0.11 10.76
C ALA A 73 -18.62 1.00 11.76
N VAL A 74 -18.32 0.48 12.96
CA VAL A 74 -17.61 1.22 14.00
C VAL A 74 -16.14 1.39 13.61
N SER A 75 -15.48 0.32 13.16
CA SER A 75 -14.08 0.39 12.70
C SER A 75 -13.88 1.33 11.51
N GLY A 76 -14.78 1.27 10.52
CA GLY A 76 -14.74 2.14 9.35
C GLY A 76 -14.97 3.60 9.71
N GLY A 77 -15.98 3.88 10.54
CA GLY A 77 -16.29 5.23 11.00
C GLY A 77 -15.15 5.86 11.81
N VAL A 78 -14.52 5.11 12.72
CA VAL A 78 -13.35 5.59 13.48
C VAL A 78 -12.18 5.89 12.53
N LEU A 79 -11.88 4.97 11.60
CA LEU A 79 -10.83 5.19 10.60
C LEU A 79 -11.12 6.44 9.75
N ALA A 80 -12.35 6.61 9.30
CA ALA A 80 -12.77 7.77 8.51
C ALA A 80 -12.60 9.09 9.26
N VAL A 81 -12.95 9.14 10.54
CA VAL A 81 -12.76 10.33 11.38
C VAL A 81 -11.27 10.63 11.56
N VAL A 82 -10.46 9.62 11.90
CA VAL A 82 -9.02 9.79 12.12
C VAL A 82 -8.31 10.26 10.85
N VAL A 83 -8.61 9.63 9.70
CA VAL A 83 -8.11 10.02 8.38
C VAL A 83 -8.52 11.46 8.05
N LEU A 84 -9.81 11.81 8.25
CA LEU A 84 -10.28 13.17 7.98
C LEU A 84 -9.52 14.20 8.83
N LEU A 85 -9.39 13.96 10.14
CA LEU A 85 -8.66 14.86 11.04
C LEU A 85 -7.18 15.02 10.63
N ALA A 86 -6.55 13.96 10.12
CA ALA A 86 -5.19 14.02 9.60
C ALA A 86 -5.12 14.88 8.32
N ILE A 87 -6.03 14.66 7.38
CA ILE A 87 -6.09 15.37 6.10
C ILE A 87 -6.42 16.86 6.28
N LEU A 88 -7.23 17.22 7.30
CA LEU A 88 -7.53 18.62 7.61
C LEU A 88 -6.29 19.46 7.94
N ARG A 89 -5.21 18.83 8.43
CA ARG A 89 -3.91 19.51 8.69
C ARG A 89 -3.15 19.91 7.42
N GLY A 90 -3.62 19.46 6.25
CA GLY A 90 -3.04 19.76 4.94
C GLY A 90 -1.74 19.01 4.66
N LEU A 91 -1.23 19.17 3.42
CA LEU A 91 -0.13 18.38 2.86
C LEU A 91 1.14 18.34 3.72
N ARG A 92 1.58 19.50 4.24
CA ARG A 92 2.80 19.59 5.10
C ARG A 92 2.60 18.91 6.46
N GLY A 93 1.40 19.03 7.03
CA GLY A 93 1.06 18.39 8.31
C GLY A 93 1.03 16.87 8.17
N VAL A 94 0.40 16.39 7.10
CA VAL A 94 0.38 14.98 6.71
C VAL A 94 1.79 14.43 6.51
N ALA A 95 2.62 15.09 5.70
CA ALA A 95 4.00 14.65 5.46
C ALA A 95 4.81 14.55 6.76
N ARG A 96 4.64 15.53 7.67
CA ARG A 96 5.30 15.53 8.99
C ARG A 96 4.83 14.38 9.89
N LEU A 97 3.57 13.99 9.80
CA LEU A 97 3.03 12.86 10.55
C LEU A 97 3.57 11.53 10.00
N MET A 98 3.55 11.38 8.67
CA MET A 98 4.00 10.16 7.98
C MET A 98 5.49 9.88 8.20
N GLN A 99 6.34 10.91 8.32
CA GLN A 99 7.77 10.72 8.57
C GLN A 99 8.07 9.94 9.86
N TRP A 100 7.14 9.95 10.83
CA TRP A 100 7.30 9.24 12.11
C TRP A 100 6.52 7.93 12.13
N ILE A 101 5.29 7.91 11.61
CA ILE A 101 4.44 6.72 11.60
C ILE A 101 5.05 5.61 10.74
N VAL A 102 5.51 5.94 9.53
CA VAL A 102 6.04 4.95 8.58
C VAL A 102 7.26 4.19 9.11
N PRO A 103 8.32 4.85 9.62
CA PRO A 103 9.45 4.10 10.19
C PRO A 103 9.07 3.35 11.46
N PHE A 104 8.18 3.91 12.29
CA PHE A 104 7.71 3.24 13.51
C PHE A 104 6.98 1.93 13.18
N MET A 105 6.01 1.95 12.26
CA MET A 105 5.25 0.75 11.88
C MET A 105 6.15 -0.30 11.20
N ALA A 106 7.08 0.14 10.34
CA ALA A 106 8.02 -0.75 9.68
C ALA A 106 8.96 -1.42 10.69
N LEU A 107 9.49 -0.65 11.65
CA LEU A 107 10.35 -1.18 12.71
C LEU A 107 9.61 -2.20 13.57
N LEU A 108 8.37 -1.88 13.97
CA LEU A 108 7.53 -2.79 14.77
C LEU A 108 7.29 -4.12 14.05
N TRP A 109 6.97 -4.05 12.76
CA TRP A 109 6.77 -5.23 11.91
C TRP A 109 8.04 -6.06 11.74
N ILE A 110 9.12 -5.41 11.32
CA ILE A 110 10.41 -6.07 11.04
C ILE A 110 10.95 -6.72 12.32
N ALA A 111 10.96 -6.00 13.45
CA ALA A 111 11.43 -6.55 14.71
C ALA A 111 10.63 -7.80 15.12
N THR A 112 9.30 -7.75 15.02
CA THR A 112 8.44 -8.88 15.38
C THR A 112 8.66 -10.07 14.45
N SER A 113 8.71 -9.83 13.14
CA SER A 113 8.98 -10.89 12.16
C SER A 113 10.36 -11.54 12.34
N LEU A 114 11.37 -10.75 12.68
CA LEU A 114 12.72 -11.24 12.92
C LEU A 114 12.77 -12.11 14.18
N LEU A 115 12.11 -11.69 15.27
CA LEU A 115 12.02 -12.49 16.49
C LEU A 115 11.35 -13.85 16.22
N ILE A 116 10.22 -13.86 15.52
CA ILE A 116 9.51 -15.09 15.16
C ILE A 116 10.37 -15.98 14.26
N GLY A 117 11.04 -15.38 13.27
CA GLY A 117 11.94 -16.08 12.36
C GLY A 117 13.13 -16.70 13.10
N LEU A 118 13.69 -16.01 14.10
CA LEU A 118 14.77 -16.54 14.95
C LEU A 118 14.30 -17.71 15.83
N TRP A 119 13.09 -17.65 16.37
CA TRP A 119 12.51 -18.77 17.12
C TRP A 119 12.29 -20.02 16.25
N HIS A 120 12.09 -19.83 14.95
CA HIS A 120 11.83 -20.91 14.00
C HIS A 120 12.91 -21.03 12.92
N ILE A 121 14.16 -20.74 13.29
CA ILE A 121 15.28 -20.66 12.35
C ILE A 121 15.50 -21.97 11.58
N THR A 122 15.16 -23.12 12.18
CA THR A 122 15.27 -24.44 11.55
C THR A 122 14.24 -24.67 10.45
N ALA A 123 13.09 -23.99 10.49
CA ALA A 123 12.05 -24.09 9.48
C ALA A 123 12.32 -23.18 8.27
N LEU A 124 13.08 -22.10 8.44
CA LEU A 124 13.34 -21.10 7.39
C LEU A 124 13.95 -21.71 6.11
N PRO A 125 14.99 -22.57 6.15
CA PRO A 125 15.54 -23.17 4.94
C PRO A 125 14.51 -23.96 4.14
N THR A 126 13.63 -24.70 4.83
CA THR A 126 12.56 -25.50 4.23
C THR A 126 11.49 -24.60 3.58
N ILE A 127 11.14 -23.49 4.23
CA ILE A 127 10.20 -22.49 3.68
C ILE A 127 10.77 -21.89 2.40
N PHE A 128 12.03 -21.42 2.42
CA PHE A 128 12.67 -20.87 1.22
C PHE A 128 12.78 -21.92 0.10
N ALA A 129 13.20 -23.15 0.43
CA ALA A 129 13.27 -24.23 -0.55
C ALA A 129 11.90 -24.51 -1.19
N THR A 130 10.82 -24.50 -0.40
CA THR A 130 9.45 -24.65 -0.90
C THR A 130 9.07 -23.50 -1.84
N ILE A 131 9.35 -22.24 -1.46
CA ILE A 131 9.08 -21.08 -2.32
C ILE A 131 9.81 -21.20 -3.67
N PHE A 132 11.11 -21.53 -3.67
CA PHE A 132 11.88 -21.68 -4.90
C PHE A 132 11.41 -22.87 -5.74
N ARG A 133 11.05 -24.00 -5.11
CA ARG A 133 10.52 -25.18 -5.82
C ARG A 133 9.17 -24.89 -6.47
N CYS A 134 8.25 -24.24 -5.75
CA CYS A 134 6.96 -23.85 -6.31
C CYS A 134 7.08 -22.79 -7.41
N ALA A 135 8.04 -21.85 -7.27
CA ALA A 135 8.27 -20.80 -8.27
C ALA A 135 8.95 -21.30 -9.54
N PHE A 136 9.86 -22.27 -9.42
CA PHE A 136 10.69 -22.80 -10.52
C PHE A 136 10.51 -24.32 -10.69
N GLY A 137 9.32 -24.88 -10.53
CA GLY A 137 9.10 -26.33 -10.59
C GLY A 137 9.46 -26.96 -11.95
N TRP A 138 10.74 -27.32 -12.15
CA TRP A 138 11.27 -27.88 -13.41
C TRP A 138 10.84 -29.34 -13.68
N GLN A 139 10.47 -30.11 -12.65
CA GLN A 139 9.95 -31.49 -12.82
C GLN A 139 8.46 -31.54 -13.20
N GLU A 140 7.71 -30.46 -12.95
CA GLU A 140 6.24 -30.45 -12.95
C GLU A 140 5.65 -29.69 -14.16
N ALA A 141 6.49 -28.97 -14.91
CA ALA A 141 6.13 -28.21 -16.11
C ALA A 141 5.72 -29.07 -17.33
N ALA A 142 5.89 -30.39 -17.28
CA ALA A 142 5.56 -31.30 -18.39
C ALA A 142 4.05 -31.67 -18.47
N ALA A 143 3.26 -31.45 -17.42
CA ALA A 143 1.84 -31.82 -17.37
C ALA A 143 0.95 -30.56 -17.35
N GLY A 144 0.28 -30.26 -18.46
CA GLY A 144 -0.42 -28.99 -18.73
C GLY A 144 -1.46 -28.50 -17.70
N ALA A 145 -1.94 -29.33 -16.77
CA ALA A 145 -2.80 -28.91 -15.67
C ALA A 145 -2.08 -28.04 -14.62
N VAL A 146 -0.77 -28.18 -14.46
CA VAL A 146 0.05 -27.44 -13.48
C VAL A 146 0.64 -26.16 -14.09
N GLY A 147 0.74 -26.07 -15.42
CA GLY A 147 1.04 -24.79 -16.10
C GLY A 147 0.02 -23.70 -15.75
N TYR A 148 -1.25 -24.09 -15.55
CA TYR A 148 -2.30 -23.20 -15.06
C TYR A 148 -2.03 -22.73 -13.62
N THR A 149 -1.59 -23.61 -12.72
CA THR A 149 -1.33 -23.25 -11.31
C THR A 149 -0.07 -22.39 -11.16
N ILE A 150 1.00 -22.67 -11.92
CA ILE A 150 2.20 -21.81 -11.96
C ILE A 150 1.86 -20.44 -12.57
N SER A 151 1.12 -20.43 -13.69
CA SER A 151 0.65 -19.18 -14.30
C SER A 151 -0.24 -18.37 -13.35
N GLN A 152 -1.13 -19.03 -12.60
CA GLN A 152 -1.97 -18.39 -11.59
C GLN A 152 -1.15 -17.86 -10.42
N ALA A 153 -0.16 -18.61 -9.93
CA ALA A 153 0.72 -18.18 -8.86
C ALA A 153 1.57 -16.96 -9.28
N LEU A 154 2.13 -16.99 -10.51
CA LEU A 154 2.85 -15.87 -11.09
C LEU A 154 1.93 -14.66 -11.29
N THR A 155 0.76 -14.84 -11.89
CA THR A 155 -0.19 -13.75 -12.14
C THR A 155 -0.68 -13.12 -10.84
N SER A 156 -1.06 -13.95 -9.85
CA SER A 156 -1.46 -13.47 -8.52
C SER A 156 -0.31 -12.78 -7.78
N GLY A 157 0.91 -13.32 -7.91
CA GLY A 157 2.13 -12.73 -7.35
C GLY A 157 2.45 -11.37 -7.97
N PHE A 158 2.39 -11.24 -9.30
CA PHE A 158 2.58 -9.97 -9.99
C PHE A 158 1.50 -8.96 -9.63
N GLN A 159 0.23 -9.36 -9.61
CA GLN A 159 -0.87 -8.50 -9.22
C GLN A 159 -0.67 -7.97 -7.79
N ARG A 160 -0.45 -8.86 -6.82
CA ARG A 160 -0.23 -8.49 -5.41
C ARG A 160 1.04 -7.66 -5.24
N GLY A 161 2.11 -7.98 -5.95
CA GLY A 161 3.36 -7.22 -5.94
C GLY A 161 3.18 -5.79 -6.46
N MET A 162 2.51 -5.62 -7.60
CA MET A 162 2.17 -4.30 -8.15
C MET A 162 1.24 -3.51 -7.23
N PHE A 163 0.31 -4.17 -6.54
CA PHE A 163 -0.54 -3.52 -5.54
C PHE A 163 0.23 -3.08 -4.29
N SER A 164 1.25 -3.83 -3.87
CA SER A 164 2.06 -3.51 -2.68
C SER A 164 3.01 -2.33 -2.94
N ASN A 165 3.82 -2.42 -4.00
CA ASN A 165 4.91 -1.48 -4.23
C ASN A 165 4.60 -0.38 -5.25
N GLU A 166 3.40 -0.43 -5.85
CA GLU A 166 2.91 0.50 -6.86
C GLU A 166 3.85 0.62 -8.09
N ALA A 167 4.66 -0.42 -8.35
CA ALA A 167 5.56 -0.44 -9.49
C ALA A 167 4.76 -0.41 -10.79
N GLY A 168 5.05 0.60 -11.63
CA GLY A 168 4.37 0.79 -12.91
C GLY A 168 3.04 1.53 -12.84
N MET A 169 2.46 1.77 -11.64
CA MET A 169 1.18 2.48 -11.51
C MET A 169 1.27 4.01 -11.63
N GLY A 170 2.47 4.59 -11.48
CA GLY A 170 2.69 6.03 -11.65
C GLY A 170 2.13 6.91 -10.51
N SER A 171 1.69 6.34 -9.41
CA SER A 171 1.24 7.05 -8.20
C SER A 171 2.39 7.63 -7.40
N SER A 172 3.39 6.82 -7.05
CA SER A 172 4.56 7.21 -6.22
C SER A 172 5.34 8.45 -6.69
N PRO A 173 5.50 8.75 -8.00
CA PRO A 173 6.15 9.98 -8.45
C PRO A 173 5.40 11.26 -8.04
N ASN A 174 4.10 11.20 -7.71
CA ASN A 174 3.35 12.36 -7.23
C ASN A 174 3.84 12.82 -5.84
N ALA A 175 4.09 11.90 -4.90
CA ALA A 175 4.71 12.26 -3.62
C ALA A 175 6.18 12.60 -3.80
N ALA A 176 6.90 11.82 -4.61
CA ALA A 176 8.33 12.07 -4.82
C ALA A 176 8.55 13.48 -5.37
N ALA A 177 7.74 13.99 -6.31
CA ALA A 177 7.85 15.35 -6.84
C ALA A 177 7.62 16.45 -5.81
N ALA A 178 6.81 16.19 -4.77
CA ALA A 178 6.57 17.13 -3.68
C ALA A 178 7.76 17.21 -2.69
N ALA A 179 8.64 16.21 -2.69
CA ALA A 179 9.80 16.17 -1.81
C ALA A 179 10.96 17.06 -2.30
N ALA A 180 11.62 17.71 -1.34
CA ALA A 180 12.92 18.31 -1.58
C ALA A 180 13.96 17.20 -1.72
N SER A 181 14.82 17.29 -2.74
CA SER A 181 15.92 16.35 -2.97
C SER A 181 17.20 16.88 -2.33
N TRP A 182 17.92 16.01 -1.63
CA TRP A 182 19.28 16.27 -1.16
C TRP A 182 20.18 15.05 -1.46
N PRO A 183 21.24 15.19 -2.28
CA PRO A 183 21.59 16.35 -3.12
C PRO A 183 20.45 16.74 -4.09
N PRO A 184 20.41 17.99 -4.60
CA PRO A 184 19.33 18.51 -5.44
C PRO A 184 19.41 17.95 -6.87
N HIS A 185 19.40 16.63 -6.99
CA HIS A 185 19.48 15.89 -8.24
C HIS A 185 18.31 14.89 -8.33
N PRO A 186 17.62 14.78 -9.47
CA PRO A 186 16.49 13.88 -9.63
C PRO A 186 16.79 12.41 -9.30
N ALA A 187 18.03 11.96 -9.55
CA ALA A 187 18.46 10.60 -9.23
C ALA A 187 18.41 10.28 -7.73
N ALA A 188 18.64 11.27 -6.85
CA ALA A 188 18.62 11.03 -5.40
C ALA A 188 17.23 10.55 -4.94
N GLN A 189 16.16 11.15 -5.45
CA GLN A 189 14.79 10.72 -5.15
C GLN A 189 14.44 9.39 -5.83
N GLY A 190 15.02 9.12 -7.00
CA GLY A 190 14.90 7.80 -7.65
C GLY A 190 15.44 6.67 -6.77
N ILE A 191 16.61 6.88 -6.15
CA ILE A 191 17.23 5.91 -5.22
C ILE A 191 16.38 5.72 -3.97
N VAL A 192 15.87 6.80 -3.37
CA VAL A 192 14.98 6.71 -2.20
C VAL A 192 13.74 5.87 -2.51
N GLN A 193 13.11 6.07 -3.67
CA GLN A 193 11.97 5.25 -4.09
C GLN A 193 12.35 3.78 -4.28
N MET A 194 13.53 3.50 -4.85
CA MET A 194 14.01 2.13 -5.02
C MET A 194 14.18 1.42 -3.67
N ILE A 195 14.77 2.11 -2.70
CA ILE A 195 14.91 1.58 -1.33
C ILE A 195 13.53 1.32 -0.72
N GLY A 196 12.56 2.22 -0.93
CA GLY A 196 11.18 2.02 -0.49
C GLY A 196 10.55 0.73 -1.04
N VAL A 197 10.67 0.50 -2.36
CA VAL A 197 10.16 -0.73 -3.01
C VAL A 197 10.88 -1.98 -2.50
N PHE A 198 12.20 -1.90 -2.29
CA PHE A 198 12.97 -3.00 -1.72
C PHE A 198 12.50 -3.37 -0.31
N ILE A 199 12.33 -2.38 0.57
CA ILE A 199 11.85 -2.61 1.93
C ILE A 199 10.43 -3.20 1.90
N ASP A 200 9.54 -2.66 1.07
CA ASP A 200 8.16 -3.14 0.97
C ASP A 200 8.07 -4.59 0.48
N THR A 201 8.69 -4.90 -0.66
CA THR A 201 8.51 -6.20 -1.31
C THR A 201 9.46 -7.28 -0.76
N ILE A 202 10.74 -6.95 -0.53
CA ILE A 202 11.75 -7.95 -0.15
C ILE A 202 11.82 -8.15 1.36
N VAL A 203 11.53 -7.10 2.15
CA VAL A 203 11.61 -7.20 3.61
C VAL A 203 10.21 -7.46 4.19
N ILE A 204 9.27 -6.54 3.97
CA ILE A 204 7.95 -6.57 4.63
C ILE A 204 7.09 -7.71 4.08
N CYS A 205 6.89 -7.79 2.76
CA CYS A 205 6.07 -8.84 2.14
C CYS A 205 6.66 -10.24 2.33
N THR A 206 7.98 -10.40 2.22
CA THR A 206 8.63 -11.70 2.48
C THR A 206 8.48 -12.12 3.94
N ALA A 207 8.61 -11.18 4.89
CA ALA A 207 8.34 -11.47 6.30
C ALA A 207 6.90 -11.95 6.53
N SER A 208 5.91 -11.30 5.91
CA SER A 208 4.50 -11.73 5.96
C SER A 208 4.31 -13.14 5.41
N ALA A 209 4.93 -13.45 4.26
CA ALA A 209 4.84 -14.78 3.65
C ALA A 209 5.45 -15.86 4.56
N ILE A 210 6.62 -15.59 5.16
CA ILE A 210 7.27 -16.52 6.09
C ILE A 210 6.38 -16.79 7.30
N ILE A 211 5.80 -15.75 7.92
CA ILE A 211 4.91 -15.91 9.08
C ILE A 211 3.71 -16.80 8.73
N VAL A 212 3.08 -16.55 7.57
CA VAL A 212 1.92 -17.35 7.11
C VAL A 212 2.32 -18.80 6.80
N MET A 213 3.50 -19.04 6.23
CA MET A 213 3.97 -20.40 5.91
C MET A 213 4.47 -21.17 7.13
N LEU A 214 4.84 -20.47 8.19
CA LEU A 214 5.33 -21.08 9.41
C LEU A 214 4.20 -21.61 10.30
N ALA A 215 3.02 -20.98 10.24
CA ALA A 215 1.85 -21.46 10.94
C ALA A 215 1.22 -22.66 10.21
N PRO A 216 0.84 -23.73 10.93
CA PRO A 216 0.02 -24.81 10.38
C PRO A 216 -1.27 -24.25 9.79
N ARG A 217 -1.61 -24.64 8.57
CA ARG A 217 -2.90 -24.30 7.97
C ARG A 217 -3.98 -25.17 8.61
N PRO A 218 -5.11 -24.60 9.07
CA PRO A 218 -6.23 -25.41 9.53
C PRO A 218 -6.80 -26.23 8.37
N ASP A 219 -7.04 -27.53 8.59
CA ASP A 219 -7.48 -28.50 7.57
C ASP A 219 -8.86 -28.20 6.96
N ASN A 220 -9.62 -27.24 7.51
CA ASN A 220 -11.04 -27.03 7.24
C ASN A 220 -11.48 -25.59 6.88
N GLU A 221 -10.58 -24.63 6.66
CA GLU A 221 -11.00 -23.27 6.27
C GLU A 221 -10.38 -22.82 4.95
N TYR A 222 -11.12 -23.04 3.87
CA TYR A 222 -10.87 -22.42 2.56
C TYR A 222 -11.25 -20.91 2.51
N THR A 223 -11.57 -20.29 3.66
CA THR A 223 -12.30 -19.01 3.74
C THR A 223 -11.63 -17.93 4.59
N LEU A 224 -10.39 -18.10 5.03
CA LEU A 224 -9.68 -17.01 5.69
C LEU A 224 -9.22 -15.98 4.64
N ASN A 225 -9.69 -14.74 4.77
CA ASN A 225 -9.34 -13.65 3.86
C ASN A 225 -7.99 -13.06 4.26
N GLY A 226 -6.89 -13.45 3.60
CA GLY A 226 -5.59 -12.74 3.51
C GLY A 226 -5.00 -12.17 4.81
N ILE A 227 -5.58 -11.09 5.34
CA ILE A 227 -5.22 -10.52 6.65
C ILE A 227 -5.58 -11.47 7.80
N GLN A 228 -6.71 -12.16 7.70
CA GLN A 228 -7.13 -13.14 8.71
C GLN A 228 -6.18 -14.34 8.77
N ASP A 229 -5.59 -14.75 7.64
CA ASP A 229 -4.53 -15.77 7.62
C ASP A 229 -3.32 -15.33 8.45
N LEU A 230 -2.91 -14.07 8.28
CA LEU A 230 -1.79 -13.50 9.02
C LEU A 230 -2.10 -13.36 10.51
N GLN A 231 -3.35 -12.99 10.87
CA GLN A 231 -3.80 -12.91 12.26
C GLN A 231 -3.85 -14.29 12.93
N HIS A 232 -4.37 -15.29 12.22
CA HIS A 232 -4.36 -16.67 12.68
C HIS A 232 -2.92 -17.16 12.88
N ALA A 233 -2.06 -16.99 11.87
CA ALA A 233 -0.67 -17.38 11.95
C ALA A 233 0.06 -16.75 13.13
N MET A 234 -0.13 -15.45 13.37
CA MET A 234 0.44 -14.77 14.53
C MET A 234 -0.13 -15.26 15.86
N SER A 235 -1.40 -15.59 15.91
CA SER A 235 -2.04 -16.10 17.12
C SER A 235 -1.51 -17.49 17.49
N VAL A 236 -1.23 -18.32 16.49
CA VAL A 236 -0.60 -19.64 16.68
C VAL A 236 0.87 -19.50 17.10
N LEU A 237 1.62 -18.59 16.48
CA LEU A 237 3.06 -18.46 16.71
C LEU A 237 3.43 -17.74 18.00
N VAL A 238 2.61 -16.78 18.45
CA VAL A 238 2.96 -15.90 19.58
C VAL A 238 1.86 -15.82 20.65
N GLY A 239 0.73 -16.51 20.45
CA GLY A 239 -0.38 -16.57 21.39
C GLY A 239 -1.41 -15.45 21.20
N GLY A 240 -2.32 -15.31 22.18
CA GLY A 240 -3.55 -14.53 22.04
C GLY A 240 -3.40 -13.03 21.74
N TRP A 241 -2.22 -12.45 21.92
CA TRP A 241 -1.97 -11.03 21.57
C TRP A 241 -1.62 -10.82 20.08
N GLY A 242 -1.29 -11.90 19.35
CA GLY A 242 -0.86 -11.83 17.95
C GLY A 242 -1.90 -11.23 17.01
N ALA A 243 -3.18 -11.59 17.17
CA ALA A 243 -4.27 -11.03 16.38
C ALA A 243 -4.42 -9.51 16.56
N GLY A 244 -4.33 -9.02 17.80
CA GLY A 244 -4.41 -7.60 18.14
C GLY A 244 -3.22 -6.81 17.62
N PHE A 245 -2.03 -7.40 17.65
CA PHE A 245 -0.82 -6.82 17.06
C PHE A 245 -0.97 -6.61 15.55
N ILE A 246 -1.44 -7.62 14.82
CA ILE A 246 -1.69 -7.48 13.38
C ILE A 246 -2.77 -6.44 13.10
N ALA A 247 -3.85 -6.40 13.88
CA ALA A 247 -4.88 -5.38 13.72
C ALA A 247 -4.31 -3.96 13.88
N LEU A 248 -3.41 -3.75 14.84
CA LEU A 248 -2.70 -2.47 15.01
C LEU A 248 -1.80 -2.15 13.81
N ILE A 249 -1.01 -3.10 13.34
CA ILE A 249 -0.14 -2.93 12.16
C ILE A 249 -0.97 -2.58 10.93
N VAL A 250 -2.02 -3.35 10.64
CA VAL A 250 -2.91 -3.12 9.49
C VAL A 250 -3.59 -1.75 9.58
N LEU A 251 -4.00 -1.33 10.78
CA LEU A 251 -4.56 0.01 11.00
C LEU A 251 -3.55 1.11 10.62
N LEU A 252 -2.29 0.98 11.05
CA LEU A 252 -1.23 1.94 10.74
C LEU A 252 -0.91 1.96 9.24
N PHE A 253 -0.81 0.78 8.61
CA PHE A 253 -0.58 0.66 7.17
C PHE A 253 -1.71 1.29 6.38
N ALA A 254 -2.96 0.89 6.63
CA ALA A 254 -4.14 1.42 5.95
C ALA A 254 -4.27 2.93 6.13
N PHE A 255 -4.04 3.44 7.35
CA PHE A 255 -4.02 4.88 7.62
C PHE A 255 -2.96 5.59 6.74
N SER A 256 -1.74 5.08 6.72
CA SER A 256 -0.66 5.67 5.91
C SER A 256 -0.97 5.65 4.41
N SER A 257 -1.52 4.54 3.90
CA SER A 257 -1.88 4.36 2.50
C SER A 257 -3.03 5.28 2.10
N ILE A 258 -4.12 5.36 2.87
CA ILE A 258 -5.24 6.26 2.57
C ILE A 258 -4.79 7.72 2.54
N VAL A 259 -3.91 8.11 3.47
CA VAL A 259 -3.35 9.46 3.52
C VAL A 259 -2.44 9.74 2.32
N ALA A 260 -1.60 8.78 1.90
CA ALA A 260 -0.79 8.90 0.69
C ALA A 260 -1.65 9.00 -0.57
N ASN A 261 -2.70 8.19 -0.68
CA ASN A 261 -3.66 8.20 -1.77
C ASN A 261 -4.35 9.57 -1.90
N TYR A 262 -4.77 10.15 -0.78
CA TYR A 262 -5.31 11.52 -0.75
C TYR A 262 -4.30 12.54 -1.30
N VAL A 263 -3.02 12.43 -0.94
CA VAL A 263 -1.97 13.32 -1.44
C VAL A 263 -1.80 13.19 -2.95
N TYR A 264 -1.82 11.97 -3.49
CA TYR A 264 -1.75 11.73 -4.93
C TYR A 264 -2.97 12.31 -5.66
N ALA A 265 -4.16 12.12 -5.10
CA ALA A 265 -5.41 12.62 -5.64
C ALA A 265 -5.48 14.17 -5.60
N GLU A 266 -5.11 14.80 -4.49
CA GLU A 266 -5.07 16.26 -4.38
C GLU A 266 -4.08 16.86 -5.38
N ASN A 267 -2.93 16.21 -5.56
CA ASN A 267 -1.96 16.62 -6.57
C ASN A 267 -2.59 16.65 -7.97
N ASN A 268 -3.21 15.55 -8.41
CA ASN A 268 -3.85 15.44 -9.72
C ASN A 268 -5.05 16.38 -9.90
N LEU A 269 -5.78 16.68 -8.83
CA LEU A 269 -6.86 17.68 -8.86
C LEU A 269 -6.34 19.09 -9.20
N VAL A 270 -5.15 19.45 -8.69
CA VAL A 270 -4.50 20.72 -9.01
C VAL A 270 -3.96 20.74 -10.44
N PHE A 271 -3.46 19.61 -10.96
CA PHE A 271 -3.09 19.52 -12.39
C PHE A 271 -4.29 19.84 -13.30
N LEU A 272 -5.48 19.34 -12.96
CA LEU A 272 -6.73 19.59 -13.69
C LEU A 272 -7.26 21.03 -13.52
N ARG A 273 -6.59 21.89 -12.75
CA ARG A 273 -7.06 23.24 -12.38
C ARG A 273 -8.41 23.23 -11.67
N LEU A 274 -8.66 22.16 -10.91
CA LEU A 274 -9.84 21.99 -10.05
C LEU A 274 -9.48 22.23 -8.58
N ASP A 275 -8.58 23.18 -8.31
CA ASP A 275 -8.06 23.52 -6.98
C ASP A 275 -9.02 24.36 -6.12
N LYS A 276 -10.25 24.60 -6.60
CA LYS A 276 -11.28 25.33 -5.84
C LYS A 276 -11.62 24.57 -4.55
N PRO A 277 -11.88 25.28 -3.43
CA PRO A 277 -12.14 24.67 -2.13
C PRO A 277 -13.27 23.62 -2.18
N ARG A 278 -14.30 23.83 -3.00
CA ARG A 278 -15.40 22.86 -3.21
C ARG A 278 -14.94 21.47 -3.68
N TYR A 279 -13.96 21.40 -4.58
CA TYR A 279 -13.49 20.13 -5.13
C TYR A 279 -12.50 19.44 -4.20
N ILE A 280 -11.72 20.20 -3.44
CA ILE A 280 -10.88 19.67 -2.37
C ILE A 280 -11.74 19.08 -1.26
N TRP A 281 -12.83 19.76 -0.87
CA TRP A 281 -13.80 19.21 0.08
C TRP A 281 -14.53 17.98 -0.48
N GLY A 282 -14.92 18.00 -1.75
CA GLY A 282 -15.47 16.82 -2.43
C GLY A 282 -14.51 15.63 -2.41
N LEU A 283 -13.22 15.87 -2.67
CA LEU A 283 -12.18 14.84 -2.59
C LEU A 283 -12.03 14.31 -1.16
N ARG A 284 -12.00 15.18 -0.15
CA ARG A 284 -11.92 14.78 1.27
C ARG A 284 -13.08 13.88 1.68
N ILE A 285 -14.28 14.18 1.19
CA ILE A 285 -15.47 13.37 1.41
C ILE A 285 -15.37 12.05 0.63
N LEU A 286 -14.90 12.07 -0.62
CA LEU A 286 -14.72 10.86 -1.43
C LEU A 286 -13.65 9.92 -0.87
N THR A 287 -12.59 10.47 -0.27
CA THR A 287 -11.54 9.70 0.40
C THR A 287 -11.97 9.18 1.76
N ARG A 288 -13.16 9.54 2.26
CA ARG A 288 -13.69 8.86 3.44
C ARG A 288 -14.01 7.41 3.06
N PRO A 289 -13.51 6.45 3.83
CA PRO A 289 -13.75 5.03 3.55
C PRO A 289 -15.21 4.57 3.73
N ASP A 290 -16.12 5.45 4.15
CA ASP A 290 -17.52 5.15 4.50
C ASP A 290 -18.35 4.52 3.36
N GLY A 291 -17.89 4.58 2.11
CA GLY A 291 -18.61 4.08 0.93
C GLY A 291 -18.74 2.55 0.80
N ALA A 292 -18.22 1.75 1.73
CA ALA A 292 -18.24 0.28 1.66
C ALA A 292 -19.00 -0.41 2.80
N VAL A 293 -19.63 0.33 3.72
CA VAL A 293 -20.56 -0.26 4.69
C VAL A 293 -21.96 -0.28 4.06
N GLY A 294 -22.08 -0.97 2.94
CA GLY A 294 -23.36 -1.40 2.41
C GLY A 294 -23.73 -2.71 3.09
N ASP A 295 -24.90 -2.73 3.73
CA ASP A 295 -25.58 -3.95 4.19
C ASP A 295 -25.49 -5.05 3.11
N HIS A 296 -24.72 -6.09 3.40
CA HIS A 296 -25.03 -7.41 2.90
C HIS A 296 -25.52 -8.20 4.11
N GLY A 297 -26.83 -8.04 4.36
CA GLY A 297 -27.61 -9.00 5.15
C GLY A 297 -27.78 -10.32 4.42
#